data_AF-M9LXU4-F1
#
_entry.id   AF-M9LXU4-F1
#
_cell.length_a   1.000
_cell.length_b   1.000
_cell.length_c   1.000
_cell.angle_alpha   90.00
_cell.angle_beta   90.00
_cell.angle_gamma   90.00
#
_symmetry.space_group_name_H-M   'P 1'
#
loop_
_entity.id
_entity.type
_entity.pdbx_description
1 polymer ?
#
loop_
_entity_poly.entity_id
_entity_poly.type
_entity_poly.pdbx_seq_one_letter_code
_entity_poly.pdbx_strand_id
1 'polypeptide(L)'
;MEIMKQKKLLYILLASAVLTSLTLPTCMDPVIVKVAKADGDSDDSAAMTKLQPVTVKLYKQDTTEELTPKNPAEVEGIVGTVGELKWVKTPEVEGFGTDARSKGFIIKYGNNEVVFYYTEIKPVTVKLYKQGTTEELTPISPDEVKGHVGAEITVDAPRVEGFQPEQAKMEYKVVDGDNEVVFYYSEIKPGN
;
A
#
# COMPACT_ATOMS: atom_id res chain seq x y z
N MET A 1 -31.33 -11.63 -25.53
CA MET A 1 -30.03 -12.30 -25.37
C MET A 1 -28.95 -11.30 -25.75
N GLU A 2 -28.12 -10.93 -24.76
CA GLU A 2 -26.84 -10.23 -24.89
C GLU A 2 -26.77 -8.82 -25.54
N ILE A 3 -27.19 -7.76 -24.82
CA ILE A 3 -26.72 -6.37 -25.08
C ILE A 3 -25.93 -5.86 -23.86
N MET A 4 -25.01 -6.68 -23.37
CA MET A 4 -24.15 -6.38 -22.21
C MET A 4 -22.65 -6.60 -22.50
N LYS A 5 -22.21 -6.45 -23.77
CA LYS A 5 -20.81 -6.74 -24.14
C LYS A 5 -20.03 -5.66 -24.90
N GLN A 6 -20.49 -4.41 -24.96
CA GLN A 6 -19.69 -3.32 -25.58
C GLN A 6 -19.49 -2.04 -24.75
N LYS A 7 -19.52 -2.13 -23.41
CA LYS A 7 -19.15 -1.00 -22.53
C LYS A 7 -17.68 -0.96 -22.09
N LYS A 8 -16.80 -1.76 -22.71
CA LYS A 8 -15.42 -1.97 -22.26
C LYS A 8 -14.33 -1.53 -23.24
N LEU A 9 -14.67 -0.81 -24.32
CA LEU A 9 -13.70 -0.48 -25.36
C LEU A 9 -13.88 0.95 -25.90
N LEU A 10 -13.69 1.95 -25.05
CA LEU A 10 -13.30 3.30 -25.50
C LEU A 10 -12.56 4.06 -24.38
N TYR A 11 -11.70 3.32 -23.68
CA TYR A 11 -10.54 3.85 -22.98
C TYR A 11 -9.37 3.47 -23.89
N ILE A 12 -8.47 4.41 -24.21
CA ILE A 12 -7.39 4.32 -25.22
C ILE A 12 -7.78 4.91 -26.58
N LEU A 13 -7.68 6.22 -26.72
CA LEU A 13 -7.05 6.93 -27.86
C LEU A 13 -7.25 8.44 -27.68
N LEU A 14 -6.38 9.04 -26.88
CA LEU A 14 -5.82 10.39 -27.08
C LEU A 14 -4.56 10.51 -26.21
N ALA A 15 -3.70 9.50 -26.35
CA ALA A 15 -2.27 9.61 -26.05
C ALA A 15 -1.58 9.63 -27.42
N SER A 16 -1.36 10.81 -27.99
CA SER A 16 -0.37 11.06 -29.05
C SER A 16 -0.21 12.57 -29.27
N ALA A 17 1.04 13.01 -29.14
CA ALA A 17 1.58 14.36 -29.31
C ALA A 17 1.18 15.36 -28.20
N VAL A 18 2.08 15.90 -27.39
CA VAL A 18 3.39 16.45 -27.74
C VAL A 18 4.42 16.12 -26.65
N LEU A 19 5.50 15.46 -27.08
CA LEU A 19 6.75 15.38 -26.33
C LEU A 19 7.42 16.76 -26.42
N THR A 20 7.26 17.59 -25.41
CA THR A 20 8.13 18.74 -25.18
C THR A 20 8.56 18.72 -23.73
N SER A 21 9.87 18.65 -23.53
CA SER A 21 10.53 18.79 -22.24
C SER A 21 9.94 19.99 -21.49
N LEU A 22 9.24 19.74 -20.39
CA LEU A 22 8.75 20.82 -19.54
C LEU A 22 9.07 20.47 -18.09
N THR A 23 10.01 21.23 -17.55
CA THR A 23 10.29 21.34 -16.13
C THR A 23 8.98 21.46 -15.34
N LEU A 24 8.79 20.56 -14.36
CA LEU A 24 7.61 20.47 -13.50
C LEU A 24 7.21 21.84 -12.93
N PRO A 25 6.04 22.40 -13.29
CA PRO A 25 5.43 23.46 -12.50
C PRO A 25 4.56 22.84 -11.41
N THR A 26 4.66 23.38 -10.20
CA THR A 26 3.95 22.98 -8.97
C THR A 26 2.45 23.26 -8.97
N CYS A 27 1.80 23.28 -10.14
CA CYS A 27 0.36 23.55 -10.28
C CYS A 27 -0.15 22.86 -11.54
N MET A 28 -0.80 21.70 -11.41
CA MET A 28 -1.61 21.17 -12.51
C MET A 28 -2.89 21.99 -12.63
N ASP A 29 -3.05 22.73 -13.73
CA ASP A 29 -4.29 23.45 -14.01
C ASP A 29 -5.45 22.47 -14.24
N PRO A 30 -6.68 22.83 -13.81
CA PRO A 30 -7.85 21.98 -13.97
C PRO A 30 -8.21 21.76 -15.45
N VAL A 31 -8.39 20.49 -15.84
CA VAL A 31 -8.73 20.09 -17.21
C VAL A 31 -10.20 20.35 -17.49
N ILE A 32 -10.49 21.13 -18.53
CA ILE A 32 -11.86 21.39 -19.00
C ILE A 32 -12.21 20.36 -20.06
N VAL A 33 -13.22 19.51 -19.80
CA VAL A 33 -13.73 18.55 -20.79
C VAL A 33 -15.08 19.04 -21.32
N LYS A 34 -15.17 19.26 -22.63
CA LYS A 34 -16.45 19.49 -23.31
C LYS A 34 -17.14 18.14 -23.52
N VAL A 35 -18.23 17.90 -22.78
CA VAL A 35 -19.12 16.76 -23.06
C VAL A 35 -20.15 17.23 -24.09
N ALA A 36 -20.03 16.79 -25.34
CA ALA A 36 -21.04 17.05 -26.36
C ALA A 36 -22.28 16.19 -26.09
N LYS A 37 -23.46 16.82 -26.03
CA LYS A 37 -24.73 16.11 -25.97
C LYS A 37 -24.99 15.50 -27.35
N ALA A 38 -25.21 14.18 -27.41
CA ALA A 38 -25.80 13.59 -28.59
C ALA A 38 -27.25 14.11 -28.68
N ASP A 39 -27.65 14.45 -29.90
CA ASP A 39 -28.96 14.94 -30.32
C ASP A 39 -29.17 16.45 -30.20
N GLY A 40 -29.21 17.07 -31.38
CA GLY A 40 -29.39 18.49 -31.58
C GLY A 40 -30.77 18.94 -31.12
N ASP A 41 -30.77 19.80 -30.12
CA ASP A 41 -31.68 20.93 -30.03
C ASP A 41 -30.97 22.05 -29.26
N SER A 42 -31.15 23.27 -29.74
CA SER A 42 -30.42 24.45 -29.32
C SER A 42 -30.85 24.91 -27.93
N ASP A 43 -30.07 24.54 -26.92
CA ASP A 43 -29.85 25.36 -25.73
C ASP A 43 -28.40 25.10 -25.28
N ASP A 44 -27.51 26.03 -25.65
CA ASP A 44 -26.08 26.03 -25.34
C ASP A 44 -25.85 26.27 -23.84
N SER A 45 -26.20 25.28 -23.03
CA SER A 45 -25.64 25.06 -21.71
C SER A 45 -24.97 23.70 -21.72
N ALA A 46 -23.90 23.57 -22.52
CA ALA A 46 -22.92 22.53 -22.27
C ALA A 46 -22.45 22.70 -20.82
N ALA A 47 -22.94 21.85 -19.92
CA ALA A 47 -22.43 21.78 -18.56
C ALA A 47 -20.95 21.37 -18.68
N MET A 48 -20.07 22.37 -18.65
CA MET A 48 -18.62 22.18 -18.64
C MET A 48 -18.28 21.53 -17.30
N THR A 49 -18.17 20.21 -17.30
CA THR A 49 -17.75 19.48 -16.11
C THR A 49 -16.25 19.72 -15.90
N LYS A 50 -15.94 20.67 -15.02
CA LYS A 50 -14.56 21.04 -14.71
C LYS A 50 -13.93 19.96 -13.83
N LEU A 51 -13.03 19.16 -14.40
CA LEU A 51 -12.28 18.17 -13.64
C LEU A 51 -11.25 18.87 -12.75
N GLN A 52 -11.19 18.43 -11.49
CA GLN A 52 -10.22 18.90 -10.52
C GLN A 52 -9.12 17.85 -10.38
N PRO A 53 -7.84 18.25 -10.42
CA PRO A 53 -6.74 17.34 -10.17
C PRO A 53 -6.71 16.95 -8.70
N VAL A 54 -6.18 15.76 -8.45
CA VAL A 54 -5.96 15.21 -7.11
C VAL A 54 -4.49 14.85 -7.00
N THR A 55 -3.83 15.42 -6.00
CA THR A 55 -2.45 15.08 -5.66
C THR A 55 -2.46 14.05 -4.54
N VAL A 56 -1.70 12.97 -4.71
CA VAL A 56 -1.50 11.97 -3.66
C VAL A 56 -0.10 12.14 -3.11
N LYS A 57 0.02 12.22 -1.78
CA LYS A 57 1.29 12.33 -1.07
C LYS A 57 1.44 11.17 -0.10
N LEU A 58 2.66 10.63 -0.07
CA LEU A 58 3.03 9.48 0.75
C LEU A 58 4.13 9.95 1.69
N TYR A 59 3.90 9.85 2.99
CA TYR A 59 4.88 10.25 4.00
C TYR A 59 5.21 9.09 4.93
N LYS A 60 6.46 9.01 5.38
CA LYS A 60 6.80 8.22 6.55
C LYS A 60 6.13 8.84 7.77
N GLN A 61 5.44 8.01 8.54
CA GLN A 61 4.64 8.43 9.68
C GLN A 61 5.48 9.26 10.67
N ASP A 62 4.89 10.33 11.20
CA ASP A 62 5.50 11.27 12.15
C ASP A 62 6.77 11.99 11.65
N THR A 63 6.97 12.02 10.32
CA THR A 63 8.06 12.76 9.67
C THR A 63 7.54 13.60 8.49
N THR A 64 8.41 14.42 7.91
CA THR A 64 8.16 15.11 6.63
C THR A 64 8.82 14.41 5.44
N GLU A 65 9.29 13.18 5.62
CA GLU A 65 9.98 12.41 4.58
C GLU A 65 8.96 11.87 3.57
N GLU A 66 9.07 12.30 2.30
CA GLU A 66 8.25 11.82 1.20
C GLU A 66 8.73 10.44 0.71
N LEU A 67 7.77 9.55 0.49
CA LEU A 67 8.01 8.19 0.02
C LEU A 67 7.61 8.05 -1.45
N THR A 68 8.31 7.17 -2.15
CA THR A 68 8.04 6.86 -3.56
C THR A 68 7.18 5.60 -3.67
N PRO A 69 6.05 5.64 -4.40
CA PRO A 69 5.28 4.43 -4.64
C PRO A 69 6.07 3.46 -5.52
N LYS A 70 5.84 2.17 -5.30
CA LYS A 70 6.38 1.09 -6.15
C LYS A 70 5.90 1.22 -7.60
N ASN A 71 4.70 1.75 -7.80
CA ASN A 71 4.12 2.02 -9.11
C ASN A 71 3.64 3.49 -9.19
N PRO A 72 4.33 4.37 -9.94
CA PRO A 72 3.94 5.79 -10.08
C PRO A 72 2.53 6.01 -10.62
N ALA A 73 2.01 5.09 -11.44
CA ALA A 73 0.65 5.20 -11.98
C ALA A 73 -0.46 5.12 -10.91
N GLU A 74 -0.14 4.72 -9.67
CA GLU A 74 -1.10 4.70 -8.55
C GLU A 74 -1.36 6.09 -7.95
N VAL A 75 -0.47 7.06 -8.20
CA VAL A 75 -0.55 8.41 -7.64
C VAL A 75 -0.70 9.51 -8.70
N GLU A 76 -0.45 9.20 -9.96
CA GLU A 76 -0.48 10.17 -11.07
C GLU A 76 -1.83 10.19 -11.81
N GLY A 77 -2.16 11.36 -12.39
CA GLY A 77 -3.28 11.50 -13.33
C GLY A 77 -4.68 11.38 -12.70
N ILE A 78 -4.79 11.44 -11.37
CA ILE A 78 -6.07 11.34 -10.68
C ILE A 78 -6.85 12.65 -10.85
N VAL A 79 -8.04 12.52 -11.41
CA VAL A 79 -8.98 13.63 -11.60
C VAL A 79 -10.39 13.22 -11.17
N GLY A 80 -11.20 14.20 -10.79
CA GLY A 80 -12.59 14.00 -10.42
C GLY A 80 -13.46 15.24 -10.60
N THR A 81 -14.76 15.05 -10.49
CA THR A 81 -15.75 16.13 -10.61
C THR A 81 -16.04 16.72 -9.25
N VAL A 82 -16.22 18.05 -9.13
CA VAL A 82 -16.60 18.67 -7.86
C VAL A 82 -17.88 18.03 -7.30
N GLY A 83 -17.85 17.62 -6.04
CA GLY A 83 -18.93 16.89 -5.36
C GLY A 83 -18.89 15.36 -5.53
N GLU A 84 -18.03 14.82 -6.39
CA GLU A 84 -17.80 13.37 -6.53
C GLU A 84 -17.13 12.82 -5.27
N LEU A 85 -17.68 11.73 -4.71
CA LEU A 85 -16.95 10.90 -3.75
C LEU A 85 -15.95 10.04 -4.51
N LYS A 86 -14.66 10.30 -4.31
CA LYS A 86 -13.56 9.54 -4.89
C LYS A 86 -12.90 8.67 -3.83
N TRP A 87 -12.54 7.45 -4.21
CA TRP A 87 -11.72 6.57 -3.39
C TRP A 87 -10.36 6.41 -4.05
N VAL A 88 -9.29 6.68 -3.30
CA VAL A 88 -7.91 6.40 -3.70
C VAL A 88 -7.48 5.14 -2.99
N LYS A 89 -7.14 4.10 -3.75
CA LYS A 89 -6.52 2.90 -3.21
C LYS A 89 -5.16 3.29 -2.64
N THR A 90 -4.81 2.76 -1.48
CA THR A 90 -3.48 2.98 -0.88
C THR A 90 -2.40 2.48 -1.83
N PRO A 91 -1.45 3.35 -2.22
CA PRO A 91 -0.32 2.94 -3.05
C PRO A 91 0.63 1.99 -2.31
N GLU A 92 1.27 1.08 -3.02
CA GLU A 92 2.30 0.22 -2.46
C GLU A 92 3.63 0.97 -2.34
N VAL A 93 4.33 0.81 -1.22
CA VAL A 93 5.65 1.44 -0.97
C VAL A 93 6.60 0.35 -0.47
N GLU A 94 7.76 0.22 -1.08
CA GLU A 94 8.72 -0.84 -0.76
C GLU A 94 9.29 -0.69 0.66
N GLY A 95 9.18 -1.72 1.50
CA GLY A 95 9.66 -1.69 2.89
C GLY A 95 8.75 -0.96 3.87
N PHE A 96 7.56 -0.52 3.44
CA PHE A 96 6.62 0.24 4.26
C PHE A 96 5.21 -0.33 4.14
N GLY A 97 4.36 -0.07 5.13
CA GLY A 97 2.92 -0.33 5.00
C GLY A 97 2.09 0.56 5.90
N THR A 98 0.78 0.41 5.79
CA THR A 98 -0.23 1.24 6.47
C THR A 98 -1.53 0.45 6.62
N ASP A 99 -2.31 0.74 7.65
CA ASP A 99 -3.54 -0.01 7.95
C ASP A 99 -4.69 0.33 6.99
N ALA A 100 -4.65 1.53 6.41
CA ALA A 100 -5.68 1.98 5.49
C ALA A 100 -5.51 1.30 4.13
N ARG A 101 -6.58 0.64 3.63
CA ARG A 101 -6.60 0.07 2.27
C ARG A 101 -6.97 1.09 1.18
N SER A 102 -7.67 2.14 1.58
CA SER A 102 -8.05 3.27 0.73
C SER A 102 -8.47 4.47 1.56
N LYS A 103 -8.50 5.64 0.94
CA LYS A 103 -9.07 6.88 1.51
C LYS A 103 -10.16 7.42 0.59
N GLY A 104 -11.34 7.65 1.16
CA GLY A 104 -12.47 8.29 0.50
C GLY A 104 -12.48 9.78 0.77
N PHE A 105 -12.75 10.60 -0.24
CA PHE A 105 -12.87 12.05 -0.08
C PHE A 105 -13.80 12.65 -1.15
N ILE A 106 -14.36 13.83 -0.85
CA ILE A 106 -15.19 14.58 -1.79
C ILE A 106 -14.31 15.59 -2.52
N ILE A 107 -14.37 15.56 -3.86
CA ILE A 107 -13.63 16.50 -4.71
C ILE A 107 -14.17 17.92 -4.51
N LYS A 108 -13.28 18.85 -4.19
CA LYS A 108 -13.55 20.28 -4.06
C LYS A 108 -12.97 21.05 -5.24
N TYR A 109 -13.45 22.27 -5.45
CA TYR A 109 -12.85 23.17 -6.42
C TYR A 109 -11.46 23.60 -5.95
N GLY A 110 -10.47 23.58 -6.85
CA GLY A 110 -9.08 23.90 -6.56
C GLY A 110 -8.25 22.68 -6.16
N ASN A 111 -7.40 22.84 -5.16
CA ASN A 111 -6.43 21.81 -4.77
C ASN A 111 -7.10 20.70 -3.97
N ASN A 112 -7.00 19.47 -4.47
CA ASN A 112 -7.39 18.27 -3.76
C ASN A 112 -6.14 17.47 -3.42
N GLU A 113 -5.95 17.18 -2.15
CA GLU A 113 -4.80 16.43 -1.67
C GLU A 113 -5.25 15.25 -0.84
N VAL A 114 -4.67 14.08 -1.11
CA VAL A 114 -4.86 12.86 -0.33
C VAL A 114 -3.51 12.45 0.23
N VAL A 115 -3.44 12.35 1.56
CA VAL A 115 -2.19 12.01 2.26
C VAL A 115 -2.30 10.62 2.90
N PHE A 116 -1.31 9.78 2.62
CA PHE A 116 -1.10 8.49 3.27
C PHE A 116 0.16 8.53 4.13
N TYR A 117 0.05 7.96 5.33
CA TYR A 117 1.15 7.82 6.27
C TYR A 117 1.52 6.35 6.39
N TYR A 118 2.82 6.07 6.36
CA TYR A 118 3.37 4.73 6.32
C TYR A 118 4.35 4.47 7.45
N THR A 119 4.35 3.24 7.95
CA THR A 119 5.27 2.75 8.95
C THR A 119 6.21 1.73 8.31
N GLU A 120 7.50 1.83 8.64
CA GLU A 120 8.50 0.86 8.18
C GLU A 120 8.13 -0.55 8.61
N ILE A 121 8.38 -1.51 7.72
CA ILE A 121 8.26 -2.93 7.98
C ILE A 121 9.68 -3.48 8.14
N LYS A 122 10.00 -4.05 9.30
CA LYS A 122 11.29 -4.67 9.57
C LYS A 122 11.17 -6.20 9.63
N PRO A 123 12.18 -6.94 9.17
CA PRO A 123 12.28 -8.37 9.43
C PRO A 123 12.53 -8.63 10.91
N VAL A 124 12.05 -9.76 11.41
CA VAL A 124 12.32 -10.27 12.75
C VAL A 124 13.02 -11.61 12.59
N THR A 125 14.27 -11.69 13.03
CA THR A 125 15.05 -12.92 12.98
C THR A 125 14.63 -13.85 14.10
N VAL A 126 14.24 -15.07 13.75
CA VAL A 126 13.89 -16.10 14.73
C VAL A 126 15.07 -17.06 14.88
N LYS A 127 15.65 -17.13 16.09
CA LYS A 127 16.71 -18.07 16.43
C LYS A 127 16.18 -19.21 17.28
N LEU A 128 16.68 -20.41 17.03
CA LEU A 128 16.23 -21.64 17.68
C LEU A 128 17.43 -22.28 18.36
N TYR A 129 17.35 -22.54 19.66
CA TYR A 129 18.41 -23.21 20.40
C TYR A 129 17.89 -24.43 21.15
N LYS A 130 18.74 -25.43 21.32
CA LYS A 130 18.48 -26.51 22.28
C LYS A 130 18.56 -25.97 23.70
N GLN A 131 17.58 -26.32 24.53
CA GLN A 131 17.44 -25.80 25.88
C GLN A 131 18.69 -26.12 26.72
N GLY A 132 19.26 -25.08 27.33
CA GLY A 132 20.45 -25.19 28.18
C GLY A 132 21.77 -25.35 27.43
N THR A 133 21.80 -25.19 26.10
CA THR A 133 23.02 -25.21 25.28
C THR A 133 23.11 -24.00 24.35
N THR A 134 24.22 -23.86 23.63
CA THR A 134 24.41 -22.90 22.54
C THR A 134 24.25 -23.54 21.16
N GLU A 135 23.68 -24.74 21.10
CA GLU A 135 23.48 -25.48 19.85
C GLU A 135 22.28 -24.90 19.11
N GLU A 136 22.53 -24.35 17.91
CA GLU A 136 21.48 -23.84 17.02
C GLU A 136 20.73 -24.99 16.34
N LEU A 137 19.41 -24.85 16.27
CA LEU A 137 18.51 -25.79 15.62
C LEU A 137 17.99 -25.21 14.31
N THR A 138 17.74 -26.10 13.35
CA THR A 138 17.20 -25.73 12.04
C THR A 138 15.70 -26.04 11.99
N PRO A 139 14.84 -25.08 11.61
CA PRO A 139 13.43 -25.36 11.43
C PRO A 139 13.20 -26.25 10.21
N ILE A 140 12.12 -27.04 10.23
CA ILE A 140 11.68 -27.84 9.08
C ILE A 140 11.27 -26.93 7.91
N SER A 141 10.63 -25.81 8.24
CA SER A 141 10.25 -24.76 7.29
C SER A 141 10.54 -23.41 7.94
N PRO A 142 11.50 -22.62 7.42
CA PRO A 142 11.72 -21.27 7.88
C PRO A 142 10.62 -20.37 7.34
N ASP A 143 9.95 -19.65 8.24
CA ASP A 143 8.98 -18.62 7.88
C ASP A 143 9.61 -17.24 8.03
N GLU A 144 9.33 -16.36 7.07
CA GLU A 144 9.75 -14.96 7.18
C GLU A 144 8.80 -14.22 8.11
N VAL A 145 9.34 -13.70 9.22
CA VAL A 145 8.57 -12.88 10.17
C VAL A 145 8.92 -11.42 9.94
N LYS A 146 7.89 -10.59 9.77
CA LYS A 146 7.99 -9.15 9.57
C LYS A 146 6.93 -8.45 10.40
N GLY A 147 7.19 -7.21 10.77
CA GLY A 147 6.18 -6.37 11.40
C GLY A 147 6.46 -4.89 11.26
N HIS A 148 5.43 -4.08 11.50
CA HIS A 148 5.56 -2.62 11.53
C HIS A 148 6.37 -2.19 12.76
N VAL A 149 7.31 -1.27 12.59
CA VAL A 149 8.01 -0.64 13.72
C VAL A 149 6.98 -0.08 14.71
N GLY A 150 7.15 -0.42 15.98
CA GLY A 150 6.27 -0.02 17.08
C GLY A 150 5.09 -0.96 17.34
N ALA A 151 4.77 -1.87 16.42
CA ALA A 151 3.69 -2.84 16.60
C ALA A 151 4.12 -4.00 17.51
N GLU A 152 3.16 -4.54 18.26
CA GLU A 152 3.28 -5.84 18.93
C GLU A 152 2.81 -6.93 17.97
N ILE A 153 3.64 -7.95 17.79
CA ILE A 153 3.36 -9.12 16.97
C ILE A 153 3.48 -10.38 17.83
N THR A 154 2.65 -11.38 17.53
CA THR A 154 2.82 -12.73 18.05
C THR A 154 3.69 -13.51 17.08
N VAL A 155 4.83 -14.02 17.56
CA VAL A 155 5.71 -14.91 16.79
C VAL A 155 5.44 -16.34 17.23
N ASP A 156 5.13 -17.21 16.27
CA ASP A 156 4.96 -18.65 16.50
C ASP A 156 6.32 -19.36 16.47
N ALA A 157 6.53 -20.31 17.38
CA ALA A 157 7.73 -21.14 17.40
C ALA A 157 7.75 -22.05 16.17
N PRO A 158 8.79 -21.99 15.32
CA PRO A 158 8.90 -22.87 14.16
C PRO A 158 8.96 -24.35 14.58
N ARG A 159 8.46 -25.23 13.71
CA ARG A 159 8.57 -26.67 13.96
C ARG A 159 10.01 -27.14 13.73
N VAL A 160 10.54 -27.91 14.67
CA VAL A 160 11.87 -28.55 14.60
C VAL A 160 11.69 -30.07 14.76
N GLU A 161 12.36 -30.86 13.92
CA GLU A 161 12.22 -32.32 13.92
C GLU A 161 12.82 -32.93 15.18
N GLY A 162 12.05 -33.73 15.94
CA GLY A 162 12.51 -34.38 17.17
C GLY A 162 12.54 -33.46 18.41
N PHE A 163 12.07 -32.22 18.30
CA PHE A 163 12.10 -31.22 19.37
C PHE A 163 10.72 -30.58 19.60
N GLN A 164 10.44 -30.19 20.85
CA GLN A 164 9.28 -29.41 21.23
C GLN A 164 9.74 -28.07 21.83
N PRO A 165 9.14 -26.93 21.43
CA PRO A 165 9.49 -25.64 22.00
C PRO A 165 9.00 -25.53 23.46
N GLU A 166 9.79 -24.85 24.29
CA GLU A 166 9.38 -24.50 25.66
C GLU A 166 8.20 -23.54 25.69
N GLN A 167 8.11 -22.67 24.68
CA GLN A 167 6.99 -21.75 24.46
C GLN A 167 6.56 -21.82 23.00
N ALA A 168 5.29 -22.10 22.76
CA ALA A 168 4.76 -22.20 21.40
C ALA A 168 4.65 -20.84 20.69
N LYS A 169 4.54 -19.74 21.45
CA LYS A 169 4.36 -18.38 20.96
C LYS A 169 5.06 -17.39 21.87
N MET A 170 5.51 -16.27 21.31
CA MET A 170 6.00 -15.12 22.08
C MET A 170 5.46 -13.82 21.50
N GLU A 171 5.06 -12.90 22.37
CA GLU A 171 4.75 -11.53 21.98
C GLU A 171 6.05 -10.73 21.86
N TYR A 172 6.17 -9.96 20.79
CA TYR A 172 7.37 -9.18 20.49
C TYR A 172 7.00 -7.81 19.93
N LYS A 173 7.62 -6.76 20.46
CA LYS A 173 7.46 -5.40 19.94
C LYS A 173 8.56 -5.10 18.93
N VAL A 174 8.18 -4.85 17.69
CA VAL A 174 9.12 -4.52 16.62
C VAL A 174 9.71 -3.14 16.86
N VAL A 175 11.03 -3.03 16.77
CA VAL A 175 11.78 -1.78 16.97
C VAL A 175 12.43 -1.31 15.69
N ASP A 176 12.80 -0.02 15.65
CA ASP A 176 13.59 0.56 14.57
C ASP A 176 15.08 0.19 14.75
N GLY A 177 15.41 -1.04 14.37
CA GLY A 177 16.74 -1.62 14.53
C GLY A 177 16.72 -3.11 14.24
N ASP A 178 17.70 -3.83 14.77
CA ASP A 178 17.76 -5.28 14.70
C ASP A 178 16.67 -5.89 15.59
N ASN A 179 15.91 -6.83 15.04
CA ASN A 179 14.82 -7.51 15.73
C ASN A 179 15.12 -8.99 15.80
N GLU A 180 15.16 -9.53 17.03
CA GLU A 180 15.51 -10.92 17.27
C GLU A 180 14.59 -11.55 18.31
N VAL A 181 14.12 -12.75 18.01
CA VAL A 181 13.26 -13.56 18.87
C VAL A 181 13.89 -14.94 19.01
N VAL A 182 14.07 -15.40 20.25
CA VAL A 182 14.78 -16.65 20.54
C VAL A 182 13.83 -17.68 21.15
N PHE A 183 13.65 -18.81 20.48
CA PHE A 183 12.94 -19.97 21.02
C PHE A 183 13.93 -21.03 21.50
N TYR A 184 13.62 -21.62 22.64
CA TYR A 184 14.34 -22.77 23.16
C TYR A 184 13.51 -24.05 23.05
N TYR A 185 14.20 -25.17 22.82
CA TYR A 185 13.57 -26.45 22.55
C TYR A 185 14.15 -27.59 23.39
N SER A 186 13.28 -28.50 23.81
CA SER A 186 13.64 -29.77 24.43
C SER A 186 13.44 -30.93 23.47
N GLU A 187 14.30 -31.94 23.55
CA GLU A 187 14.14 -33.18 22.78
C GLU A 187 12.85 -33.89 23.20
N ILE A 188 12.10 -34.35 22.20
CA ILE A 188 10.93 -35.19 22.41
C ILE A 188 11.45 -36.56 22.84
N LYS A 189 11.33 -36.89 24.13
CA LYS A 189 11.69 -38.22 24.61
C LYS A 189 10.68 -39.23 24.03
N PRO A 190 11.14 -40.30 23.35
CA PRO A 190 10.24 -41.38 23.00
C PRO A 190 9.63 -41.92 24.29
N GLY A 191 8.29 -42.10 24.29
CA GLY A 191 7.56 -42.60 25.45
C GLY A 191 8.17 -43.91 25.94
N ASN A 192 8.45 -43.97 27.24
CA ASN A 192 8.84 -45.19 27.95
C ASN A 192 7.72 -46.23 27.93
#